data_AF-A0A815E3P8-F1
#
_entry.id   AF-A0A815E3P8-F1
#
_cell.length_a   1.000
_cell.length_b   1.000
_cell.length_c   1.000
_cell.angle_alpha   90.00
_cell.angle_beta   90.00
_cell.angle_gamma   90.00
#
_symmetry.space_group_name_H-M   'P 1'
#
loop_
_entity.id
_entity.type
_entity.pdbx_description
1 polymer ?
#
loop_
_entity_poly.entity_id
_entity_poly.type
_entity_poly.pdbx_seq_one_letter_code
_entity_poly.pdbx_strand_id
1 'polypeptide(L)'
;MNVLIGSRIYSFFRRLTLQICNIMADFEVFGNRNLNVNQMNQEISRGIAPKTIDRVDQAYQSRPGDSSAHVHFEGGKHALRDDGTWKHGGRKLSRAEKQWLQNWNWPLPNDQ
;
A
#
# COMPACT_ATOMS: atom_id res chain seq x y z
N MET A 1 -52.39 -1.71 9.47
CA MET A 1 -52.28 -3.16 9.22
C MET A 1 -50.88 -3.45 8.69
N ASN A 2 -50.10 -4.23 9.43
CA ASN A 2 -48.84 -4.82 8.98
C ASN A 2 -49.12 -5.93 7.97
N VAL A 3 -48.32 -6.03 6.89
CA VAL A 3 -47.88 -7.33 6.33
C VAL A 3 -46.47 -7.16 5.74
N LEU A 4 -45.55 -7.98 6.27
CA LEU A 4 -44.18 -8.22 5.81
C LEU A 4 -44.18 -9.13 4.57
N ILE A 5 -43.36 -8.83 3.56
CA ILE A 5 -42.85 -9.84 2.61
C ILE A 5 -41.37 -9.58 2.39
N GLY A 6 -40.53 -10.41 2.99
CA GLY A 6 -39.14 -10.58 2.57
C GLY A 6 -39.05 -11.58 1.42
N SER A 7 -38.01 -11.48 0.61
CA SER A 7 -37.23 -12.64 0.10
C SER A 7 -36.05 -12.18 -0.75
N ARG A 8 -34.86 -12.51 -0.25
CA ARG A 8 -33.68 -13.02 -0.98
C ARG A 8 -33.83 -13.05 -2.51
N ILE A 9 -33.15 -12.18 -3.25
CA ILE A 9 -32.34 -12.49 -4.45
C ILE A 9 -31.50 -11.24 -4.74
N TYR A 10 -30.21 -11.22 -4.43
CA TYR A 10 -29.19 -10.51 -5.24
C TYR A 10 -27.84 -11.16 -4.96
N SER A 11 -27.76 -12.45 -5.26
CA SER A 11 -26.52 -13.16 -5.50
C SER A 11 -26.50 -13.57 -6.96
N PHE A 12 -26.43 -12.60 -7.87
CA PHE A 12 -26.13 -12.83 -9.29
C PHE A 12 -25.95 -11.48 -9.99
N PHE A 13 -24.73 -10.92 -10.01
CA PHE A 13 -24.21 -10.03 -11.07
C PHE A 13 -22.72 -9.78 -10.78
N ARG A 14 -21.95 -10.87 -10.70
CA ARG A 14 -20.52 -10.85 -11.08
C ARG A 14 -20.48 -10.96 -12.60
N ARG A 15 -19.61 -10.15 -13.22
CA ARG A 15 -19.34 -10.02 -14.66
C ARG A 15 -20.27 -9.04 -15.38
N LEU A 16 -19.89 -7.76 -15.39
CA LEU A 16 -19.36 -7.07 -16.59
C LEU A 16 -19.18 -5.56 -16.31
N THR A 17 -18.39 -5.17 -15.31
CA THR A 17 -18.06 -3.75 -15.01
C THR A 17 -16.56 -3.52 -14.82
N LEU A 18 -15.72 -4.45 -15.28
CA LEU A 18 -14.27 -4.44 -15.04
C LEU A 18 -13.42 -3.96 -16.23
N GLN A 19 -13.99 -3.25 -17.20
CA GLN A 19 -13.24 -2.98 -18.44
C GLN A 19 -13.20 -1.54 -18.96
N ILE A 20 -13.82 -0.55 -18.30
CA ILE A 20 -13.80 0.84 -18.82
C ILE A 20 -13.51 1.94 -17.76
N CYS A 21 -13.58 1.69 -16.44
CA CYS A 21 -13.35 2.78 -15.46
C CYS A 21 -11.88 3.08 -15.10
N ASN A 22 -10.89 2.31 -15.56
CA ASN A 22 -9.48 2.52 -15.16
C ASN A 22 -8.71 3.51 -16.04
N ILE A 23 -9.36 4.18 -16.99
CA ILE A 23 -8.73 5.19 -17.86
C ILE A 23 -8.85 6.62 -17.28
N MET A 24 -9.50 6.81 -16.11
CA MET A 24 -9.71 8.12 -15.47
C MET A 24 -8.82 8.37 -14.23
N ALA A 25 -7.73 7.62 -14.04
CA ALA A 25 -6.82 7.82 -12.90
C ALA A 25 -5.38 8.20 -13.31
N ASP A 26 -5.12 8.34 -14.61
CA ASP A 26 -3.90 8.93 -15.11
C ASP A 26 -4.10 10.45 -15.21
N PHE A 27 -3.27 11.22 -14.50
CA PHE A 27 -2.88 12.61 -14.79
C PHE A 27 -3.17 13.73 -13.75
N GLU A 28 -3.70 13.49 -12.56
CA GLU A 28 -3.65 14.48 -11.46
C GLU A 28 -3.53 13.69 -10.15
N VAL A 29 -2.50 13.75 -9.30
CA VAL A 29 -1.96 14.92 -8.57
C VAL A 29 -0.62 14.49 -7.93
N PHE A 30 0.51 15.10 -8.30
CA PHE A 30 1.82 14.96 -7.63
C PHE A 30 1.90 15.77 -6.31
N GLY A 31 0.84 15.73 -5.51
CA GLY A 31 0.72 16.62 -4.35
C GLY A 31 -0.52 16.35 -3.53
N ASN A 32 -0.58 15.18 -2.89
CA ASN A 32 -1.17 14.89 -1.58
C ASN A 32 -1.36 13.36 -1.42
N ARG A 33 -0.27 12.59 -1.53
CA ARG A 33 -0.31 11.16 -1.18
C ARG A 33 -0.30 11.06 0.34
N ASN A 34 -1.47 11.14 0.95
CA ASN A 34 -1.67 10.60 2.30
C ASN A 34 -1.51 9.07 2.21
N LEU A 35 -0.26 8.61 2.07
CA LEU A 35 0.12 7.24 2.36
C LEU A 35 -0.34 7.00 3.79
N ASN A 36 -1.43 6.25 3.94
CA ASN A 36 -2.03 6.02 5.23
C ASN A 36 -1.20 4.97 5.96
N VAL A 37 -0.05 5.41 6.48
CA VAL A 37 0.91 4.59 7.21
C VAL A 37 0.22 3.79 8.31
N ASN A 38 -0.80 4.36 8.95
CA ASN A 38 -1.60 3.66 9.95
C ASN A 38 -2.36 2.46 9.36
N GLN A 39 -2.97 2.60 8.18
CA GLN A 39 -3.62 1.48 7.49
C GLN A 39 -2.60 0.44 7.01
N MET A 40 -1.45 0.86 6.48
CA MET A 40 -0.38 -0.07 6.11
C MET A 40 0.10 -0.89 7.32
N ASN A 41 0.31 -0.23 8.47
CA ASN A 41 0.68 -0.91 9.71
C ASN A 41 -0.44 -1.82 10.25
N GLN A 42 -1.71 -1.52 9.98
CA GLN A 42 -2.82 -2.45 10.27
C GLN A 42 -2.78 -3.69 9.38
N GLU A 43 -2.39 -3.59 8.11
CA GLU A 43 -2.20 -4.78 7.26
C GLU A 43 -1.04 -5.64 7.73
N ILE A 44 0.05 -5.00 8.17
CA ILE A 44 1.21 -5.70 8.75
C ILE A 44 0.78 -6.44 10.02
N SER A 45 0.08 -5.78 10.95
CA SER A 45 -0.36 -6.42 12.20
C SER A 45 -1.39 -7.54 11.98
N ARG A 46 -2.20 -7.44 10.93
CA ARG A 46 -3.14 -8.49 10.50
C ARG A 46 -2.46 -9.64 9.73
N GLY A 47 -1.16 -9.53 9.42
CA GLY A 47 -0.43 -10.54 8.65
C GLY A 47 -0.82 -10.59 7.16
N ILE A 48 -1.43 -9.52 6.64
CA ILE A 48 -1.76 -9.37 5.21
C ILE A 48 -0.50 -8.98 4.43
N ALA A 49 0.34 -8.13 5.02
CA ALA A 49 1.63 -7.78 4.43
C ALA A 49 2.58 -9.00 4.43
N PRO A 50 3.54 -9.05 3.50
CA PRO A 50 4.62 -10.04 3.54
C PRO A 50 5.32 -10.03 4.90
N LYS A 51 5.63 -11.23 5.44
CA LYS A 51 6.27 -11.40 6.77
C LYS A 51 7.63 -10.72 6.91
N THR A 52 8.25 -10.38 5.78
CA THR A 52 9.54 -9.68 5.69
C THR A 52 9.40 -8.17 5.84
N ILE A 53 8.18 -7.63 5.89
CA ILE A 53 7.88 -6.22 6.15
C ILE A 53 7.53 -6.08 7.63
N ASP A 54 8.30 -5.26 8.34
CA ASP A 54 8.17 -5.14 9.80
C ASP A 54 7.20 -4.02 10.20
N ARG A 55 7.30 -2.87 9.54
CA ARG A 55 6.51 -1.66 9.81
C ARG A 55 6.72 -0.60 8.72
N VAL A 56 5.85 0.40 8.73
CA VAL A 56 6.01 1.63 7.96
C VAL A 56 6.06 2.80 8.94
N ASP A 57 7.08 3.64 8.80
CA ASP A 57 7.28 4.82 9.64
C ASP A 57 6.95 6.10 8.85
N GLN A 58 6.26 7.04 9.50
CA GLN A 58 5.97 8.36 8.93
C GLN A 58 7.22 9.24 8.94
N ALA A 59 7.25 10.21 8.02
CA ALA A 59 8.27 11.25 8.03
C ALA A 59 8.23 12.02 9.36
N TYR A 60 9.39 12.24 9.97
CA TYR A 60 9.55 13.04 11.17
C TYR A 60 10.41 14.27 10.84
N GLN A 61 9.74 15.39 10.58
CA GLN A 61 10.36 16.61 10.02
C GLN A 61 11.48 17.19 10.89
N SER A 62 11.48 16.95 12.20
CA SER A 62 12.50 17.48 13.12
C SER A 62 13.75 16.59 13.25
N ARG A 63 13.85 15.47 12.52
CA ARG A 63 15.03 14.60 12.49
C ARG A 63 15.73 14.65 11.12
N PRO A 64 16.98 15.14 11.05
CA PRO A 64 17.77 15.09 9.81
C PRO A 64 17.86 13.64 9.30
N GLY A 65 17.49 13.41 8.03
CA GLY A 65 17.49 12.08 7.40
C GLY A 65 16.20 11.27 7.51
N ASP A 66 15.25 11.71 8.34
CA ASP A 66 13.93 11.11 8.58
C ASP A 66 12.78 11.88 7.92
N SER A 67 13.12 12.74 6.95
CA SER A 67 12.20 13.65 6.26
C SER A 67 11.19 12.98 5.33
N SER A 68 11.21 11.65 5.20
CA SER A 68 10.36 10.88 4.28
C SER A 68 9.78 9.65 4.97
N ALA A 69 8.57 9.26 4.58
CA ALA A 69 8.01 7.99 5.04
C ALA A 69 8.84 6.84 4.48
N HIS A 70 8.97 5.75 5.25
CA HIS A 70 9.76 4.61 4.82
C HIS A 70 9.25 3.28 5.37
N VAL A 71 9.38 2.23 4.56
CA VAL A 71 9.03 0.84 4.92
C VAL A 71 10.28 0.13 5.43
N HIS A 72 10.18 -0.52 6.59
CA HIS A 72 11.23 -1.35 7.17
C HIS A 72 11.07 -2.82 6.80
N PHE A 73 12.20 -3.47 6.49
CA PHE A 73 12.28 -4.89 6.18
C PHE A 73 13.28 -5.63 7.07
N GLU A 74 12.98 -6.90 7.34
CA GLU A 74 13.85 -7.91 7.97
C GLU A 74 14.53 -7.45 9.28
N GLY A 75 13.72 -7.06 10.26
CA GLY A 75 14.22 -6.56 11.55
C GLY A 75 14.82 -5.16 11.46
N GLY A 76 14.41 -4.36 10.47
CA GLY A 76 14.85 -2.99 10.27
C GLY A 76 16.23 -2.81 9.60
N LYS A 77 16.82 -3.88 9.05
CA LYS A 77 18.13 -3.81 8.36
C LYS A 77 18.08 -3.04 7.03
N HIS A 78 16.93 -3.08 6.37
CA HIS A 78 16.70 -2.40 5.11
C HIS A 78 15.49 -1.48 5.24
N ALA A 79 15.57 -0.30 4.64
CA ALA A 79 14.47 0.66 4.68
C ALA A 79 14.31 1.35 3.33
N LEU A 80 13.11 1.30 2.75
CA LEU A 80 12.77 1.89 1.46
C LEU A 80 11.95 3.17 1.67
N ARG A 81 12.39 4.29 1.13
CA ARG A 81 11.68 5.57 1.16
C ARG A 81 10.50 5.57 0.18
N ASP A 82 9.56 6.48 0.40
CA ASP A 82 8.37 6.71 -0.44
C ASP A 82 8.68 7.30 -1.83
N ASP A 83 9.94 7.64 -2.11
CA ASP A 83 10.46 7.99 -3.43
C ASP A 83 11.07 6.80 -4.18
N GLY A 84 11.10 5.61 -3.56
CA GLY A 84 11.68 4.39 -4.13
C GLY A 84 13.18 4.24 -3.90
N THR A 85 13.83 5.15 -3.17
CA THR A 85 15.25 5.04 -2.82
C THR A 85 15.47 4.36 -1.48
N TRP A 86 16.59 3.67 -1.32
CA TRP A 86 16.94 3.05 -0.03
C TRP A 86 17.41 4.10 0.97
N LYS A 87 16.79 4.15 2.14
CA LYS A 87 17.25 4.94 3.29
C LYS A 87 18.50 4.30 3.91
N HIS A 88 18.47 2.99 4.15
CA HIS A 88 19.62 2.21 4.61
C HIS A 88 19.64 0.84 3.94
N GLY A 89 20.87 0.38 3.64
CA GLY A 89 21.12 -0.88 2.95
C GLY A 89 20.55 -0.89 1.53
N GLY A 90 20.23 -2.08 1.04
CA GLY A 90 19.53 -2.31 -0.22
C GLY A 90 19.48 -3.80 -0.49
N ARG A 91 18.35 -4.30 -1.00
CA ARG A 91 18.23 -5.71 -1.38
C ARG A 91 17.18 -5.90 -2.44
N LYS A 92 17.29 -7.00 -3.19
CA LYS A 92 16.22 -7.42 -4.10
C LYS A 92 14.94 -7.70 -3.33
N LEU A 93 13.85 -7.09 -3.76
CA LEU A 93 12.51 -7.30 -3.25
C LEU A 93 11.93 -8.57 -3.85
N SER A 94 11.24 -9.34 -3.01
CA SER A 94 10.45 -10.49 -3.44
C SER A 94 9.24 -10.02 -4.27
N ARG A 95 8.67 -10.93 -5.05
CA ARG A 95 7.45 -10.63 -5.82
C ARG A 95 6.28 -10.18 -4.93
N ALA A 96 6.15 -10.77 -3.75
CA ALA A 96 5.09 -10.42 -2.80
C ALA A 96 5.29 -9.00 -2.23
N GLU A 97 6.53 -8.62 -1.91
CA GLU A 97 6.87 -7.26 -1.48
C GLU A 97 6.59 -6.24 -2.58
N LYS A 98 7.04 -6.51 -3.82
CA LYS A 98 6.78 -5.63 -4.96
C LYS A 98 5.29 -5.40 -5.16
N GLN A 99 4.48 -6.47 -5.13
CA GLN A 99 3.04 -6.38 -5.28
C GLN A 99 2.39 -5.58 -4.14
N TRP A 100 2.79 -5.84 -2.89
CA TRP A 100 2.23 -5.13 -1.74
C TRP A 100 2.56 -3.63 -1.78
N LEU A 101 3.81 -3.28 -2.09
CA LEU A 101 4.24 -1.88 -2.28
C LEU A 101 3.46 -1.20 -3.42
N GLN A 102 3.31 -1.87 -4.57
CA GLN A 102 2.55 -1.34 -5.70
C GLN A 102 1.07 -1.12 -5.37
N ASN A 103 0.44 -2.02 -4.61
CA ASN A 103 -0.95 -1.84 -4.15
C ASN A 103 -1.13 -0.56 -3.32
N TRP A 104 -0.09 -0.16 -2.60
CA TRP A 104 -0.02 1.07 -1.82
C TRP A 104 0.52 2.28 -2.59
N ASN A 105 0.70 2.15 -3.92
CA ASN A 105 1.33 3.15 -4.78
C ASN A 105 2.73 3.58 -4.28
N TRP A 106 3.43 2.66 -3.63
CA TRP A 106 4.78 2.87 -3.14
C TRP A 106 5.79 2.55 -4.26
N PRO A 107 6.63 3.52 -4.67
CA PRO A 107 7.59 3.31 -5.75
C PRO A 107 8.60 2.20 -5.45
N LEU A 108 8.94 1.41 -6.47
CA LEU A 108 9.96 0.38 -6.35
C LEU A 108 11.35 0.94 -6.64
N PRO A 109 12.42 0.34 -6.10
CA PRO A 109 13.78 0.73 -6.44
C PRO A 109 14.08 0.45 -7.91
N ASN A 110 14.82 1.36 -8.56
CA ASN A 110 15.15 1.30 -9.99
C ASN A 110 16.18 0.21 -10.36
N ASP A 111 16.82 -0.43 -9.37
CA ASP A 111 17.97 -1.32 -9.51
C ASP A 111 17.62 -2.82 -9.41
N GLN A 112 16.39 -3.25 -9.74
CA GLN A 112 15.80 -4.53 -9.28
C GLN A 112 15.30 -5.54 -10.31
#